data_AF-A0A3B9ZYR8-F1
#
_entry.id   AF-A0A3B9ZYR8-F1
#
_cell.length_a   1.000
_cell.length_b   1.000
_cell.length_c   1.000
_cell.angle_alpha   90.00
_cell.angle_beta   90.00
_cell.angle_gamma   90.00
#
_symmetry.space_group_name_H-M   'P 1'
#
loop_
_entity.id
_entity.type
_entity.pdbx_description
1 polymer ?
#
loop_
_entity_poly.entity_id
_entity_poly.type
_entity_poly.pdbx_seq_one_letter_code
_entity_poly.pdbx_strand_id
1 'polypeptide(L)'
;MRKSAVFKYILVIVIALAGLVPVFDYFQSMDAAEVIRKLSSLRISLELYRLDKGRLPESFSEVTTNGNLEASPVLKLKRHFKSSAVKNVPSFTITDSGSWAYVNNSKSPYFGLVFIDCAHTDEKDRFWSEF
;
A
#
# COMPACT_ATOMS: atom_id res chain seq x y z
N MET A 1 0.81 -1.24 51.83
CA MET A 1 1.42 -0.22 50.94
C MET A 1 2.30 -0.78 49.80
N ARG A 2 2.89 -1.99 49.86
CA ARG A 2 3.76 -2.54 48.78
C ARG A 2 3.05 -2.87 47.45
N LYS A 3 1.75 -3.20 47.45
CA LYS A 3 1.03 -3.66 46.25
C LYS A 3 0.82 -2.55 45.18
N SER A 4 0.73 -1.28 45.58
CA SER A 4 0.51 -0.19 44.60
C SER A 4 1.78 0.20 43.84
N ALA A 5 2.96 -0.01 44.42
CA ALA A 5 4.23 0.23 43.73
C ALA A 5 4.46 -0.81 42.62
N VAL A 6 4.23 -2.10 42.91
CA VAL A 6 4.34 -3.20 41.93
C VAL A 6 3.39 -2.99 40.76
N PHE A 7 2.14 -2.57 41.02
CA PHE A 7 1.16 -2.27 39.98
C PHE A 7 1.60 -1.13 39.05
N LYS A 8 2.18 -0.05 39.60
CA LYS A 8 2.72 1.06 38.80
C LYS A 8 3.86 0.63 37.88
N TYR A 9 4.79 -0.20 38.35
CA TYR A 9 5.88 -0.71 37.51
C TYR A 9 5.38 -1.60 36.38
N ILE A 10 4.44 -2.51 36.66
CA ILE A 10 3.83 -3.35 35.63
C ILE A 10 3.15 -2.47 34.57
N LEU A 11 2.39 -1.45 34.99
CA LEU A 11 1.72 -0.55 34.06
C LEU A 11 2.71 0.19 33.15
N VAL A 12 3.80 0.72 33.70
CA VAL A 12 4.84 1.42 32.93
C VAL A 12 5.51 0.47 31.92
N ILE A 13 5.82 -0.76 32.32
CA ILE A 13 6.41 -1.77 31.42
C ILE A 13 5.45 -2.12 30.29
N VAL A 14 4.16 -2.31 30.58
CA VAL A 14 3.15 -2.61 29.56
C VAL A 14 3.02 -1.47 28.55
N ILE A 15 3.00 -0.22 29.00
CA ILE A 15 2.94 0.95 28.11
C ILE A 15 4.22 1.05 27.26
N ALA A 16 5.39 0.83 27.85
CA ALA A 16 6.66 0.85 27.14
C ALA A 16 6.74 -0.24 26.05
N LEU A 17 6.32 -1.47 26.36
CA LEU A 17 6.28 -2.58 25.40
C LEU A 17 5.24 -2.33 24.29
N ALA A 18 4.08 -1.78 24.62
CA ALA A 18 3.06 -1.42 23.63
C ALA A 18 3.58 -0.38 22.63
N GLY A 19 4.43 0.54 23.07
CA GLY A 19 5.07 1.53 22.19
C GLY A 19 6.11 0.94 21.22
N LEU A 20 6.70 -0.21 21.51
CA LEU A 20 7.71 -0.85 20.64
C LEU A 20 7.10 -1.56 19.43
N VAL A 21 5.88 -2.07 19.55
CA VAL A 21 5.17 -2.77 18.46
C VAL A 21 5.02 -1.91 17.19
N PRO A 22 4.49 -0.67 17.24
CA PRO A 22 4.35 0.16 16.04
C PRO A 22 5.71 0.54 15.43
N VAL A 23 6.75 0.69 16.26
CA VAL A 23 8.12 0.96 15.78
C VAL A 23 8.63 -0.24 14.99
N PHE A 24 8.45 -1.45 15.51
CA PHE A 24 8.88 -2.66 14.81
C PHE A 24 8.10 -2.86 13.51
N ASP A 25 6.78 -2.67 13.52
CA ASP A 25 5.97 -2.73 12.29
C ASP A 25 6.46 -1.72 11.27
N TYR A 26 6.77 -0.46 11.65
CA TYR A 26 7.27 0.56 10.72
C TYR A 26 8.54 0.14 9.96
N PHE A 27 9.42 -0.65 10.57
CA PHE A 27 10.66 -1.13 9.92
C PHE A 27 10.52 -2.47 9.20
N GLN A 28 9.39 -3.16 9.36
CA GLN A 28 9.11 -4.37 8.60
C GLN A 28 8.64 -4.04 7.18
N SER A 29 8.98 -4.93 6.25
CA SER A 29 8.41 -4.98 4.90
C SER A 29 7.92 -6.39 4.62
N MET A 30 7.01 -6.50 3.66
CA MET A 30 6.74 -7.80 3.04
C MET A 30 7.83 -8.14 2.01
N ASP A 31 7.86 -9.39 1.57
CA ASP A 31 8.81 -9.86 0.56
C ASP A 31 8.56 -9.16 -0.79
N ALA A 32 9.62 -8.80 -1.51
CA ALA A 32 9.49 -8.06 -2.77
C ALA A 32 8.75 -8.84 -3.86
N ALA A 33 8.93 -10.16 -3.94
CA ALA A 33 8.16 -10.98 -4.88
C ALA A 33 6.67 -10.95 -4.53
N GLU A 34 6.32 -10.87 -3.25
CA GLU A 34 4.93 -10.69 -2.82
C GLU A 34 4.38 -9.32 -3.24
N VAL A 35 5.14 -8.23 -3.05
CA VAL A 35 4.75 -6.88 -3.50
C VAL A 35 4.48 -6.87 -5.00
N ILE A 36 5.42 -7.39 -5.80
CA ILE A 36 5.33 -7.41 -7.26
C ILE A 36 4.14 -8.27 -7.72
N ARG A 37 3.93 -9.43 -7.09
CA ARG A 37 2.77 -10.28 -7.40
C ARG A 37 1.45 -9.54 -7.14
N LYS A 38 1.35 -8.79 -6.04
CA LYS A 38 0.17 -7.98 -5.71
C LYS A 38 -0.02 -6.84 -6.72
N LEU A 39 1.05 -6.15 -7.11
CA LEU A 39 0.98 -5.15 -8.18
C LEU A 39 0.49 -5.74 -9.51
N SER A 40 1.01 -6.91 -9.89
CA SER A 40 0.55 -7.62 -11.09
C SER A 40 -0.93 -7.98 -11.02
N SER A 41 -1.46 -8.40 -9.85
CA SER A 41 -2.90 -8.65 -9.71
C SER A 41 -3.74 -7.39 -9.92
N LEU A 42 -3.30 -6.23 -9.42
CA LEU A 42 -3.99 -4.96 -9.66
C LEU A 42 -4.05 -4.61 -11.15
N ARG A 43 -2.93 -4.80 -11.86
CA ARG A 43 -2.82 -4.55 -13.31
C ARG A 43 -3.70 -5.50 -14.11
N ILE A 44 -3.72 -6.79 -13.76
CA ILE A 44 -4.59 -7.77 -14.41
C ILE A 44 -6.06 -7.40 -14.21
N SER A 45 -6.47 -7.00 -13.00
CA SER A 45 -7.85 -6.59 -12.73
C SER A 45 -8.27 -5.35 -13.53
N LEU A 46 -7.36 -4.41 -13.80
CA LEU A 46 -7.62 -3.29 -14.70
C LEU A 46 -7.83 -3.72 -16.15
N GLU A 47 -7.03 -4.66 -16.65
CA GLU A 47 -7.21 -5.19 -18.00
C GLU A 47 -8.53 -5.98 -18.11
N LEU A 48 -8.90 -6.75 -17.08
CA LEU A 48 -10.20 -7.43 -17.04
C LEU A 48 -11.36 -6.42 -17.06
N TYR A 49 -11.26 -5.33 -16.30
CA TYR A 49 -12.23 -4.24 -16.34
C TYR A 49 -12.31 -3.64 -17.75
N ARG A 50 -11.16 -3.38 -18.38
CA ARG A 50 -11.09 -2.80 -19.72
C ARG A 50 -11.70 -3.70 -20.79
N LEU A 51 -11.46 -5.01 -20.70
CA LEU A 51 -12.05 -5.99 -21.60
C LEU A 51 -13.59 -6.05 -21.46
N ASP A 52 -14.10 -5.95 -20.22
CA ASP A 52 -15.53 -5.96 -19.93
C ASP A 52 -16.25 -4.67 -20.36
N LYS A 53 -15.66 -3.50 -20.05
CA LYS A 53 -16.30 -2.19 -20.29
C LYS A 53 -15.90 -1.51 -21.59
N GLY A 54 -14.88 -2.01 -22.28
CA GLY A 54 -14.29 -1.37 -23.46
C GLY A 54 -13.54 -0.06 -23.15
N ARG A 55 -13.33 0.28 -21.87
CA ARG A 55 -12.65 1.50 -21.42
C ARG A 55 -11.87 1.25 -20.13
N LEU A 56 -10.87 2.08 -19.85
CA LEU A 56 -10.25 2.14 -18.53
C LEU A 56 -11.22 2.79 -17.52
N PRO A 57 -11.12 2.46 -16.22
CA PRO A 57 -11.96 3.07 -15.20
C PRO A 57 -11.58 4.54 -14.95
N GLU A 58 -12.53 5.38 -14.54
CA GLU A 58 -12.25 6.77 -14.15
C GLU A 58 -11.73 6.86 -12.71
N SER A 59 -11.93 5.80 -11.94
CA SER A 59 -11.42 5.62 -10.58
C SER A 59 -11.14 4.15 -10.29
N PHE A 60 -10.12 3.85 -9.49
CA PHE A 60 -9.81 2.45 -9.20
C PHE A 60 -10.95 1.71 -8.47
N SER A 61 -11.80 2.43 -7.73
CA SER A 61 -12.98 1.87 -7.06
C SER A 61 -13.95 1.17 -8.02
N GLU A 62 -14.02 1.59 -9.28
CA GLU A 62 -14.86 0.91 -10.28
C GLU A 62 -14.42 -0.54 -10.51
N VAL A 63 -13.12 -0.83 -10.43
CA VAL A 63 -12.57 -2.19 -10.57
C VAL A 63 -13.08 -3.09 -9.45
N THR A 64 -13.12 -2.55 -8.22
CA THR A 64 -13.63 -3.30 -7.06
C THR A 64 -15.14 -3.46 -7.08
N THR A 65 -15.88 -2.40 -7.43
CA THR A 65 -17.35 -2.46 -7.50
C THR A 65 -17.85 -3.37 -8.64
N ASN A 66 -17.12 -3.44 -9.76
CA ASN A 66 -17.46 -4.34 -10.87
C ASN A 66 -17.11 -5.81 -10.59
N GLY A 67 -16.41 -6.12 -9.49
CA GLY A 67 -16.02 -7.48 -9.13
C GLY A 67 -14.82 -8.04 -9.91
N ASN A 68 -14.11 -7.22 -10.70
CA ASN A 68 -12.84 -7.64 -11.33
C ASN A 68 -11.72 -7.80 -10.30
N LEU A 69 -11.89 -7.23 -9.11
CA LEU A 69 -11.04 -7.39 -7.95
C LEU A 69 -11.93 -7.35 -6.70
N GLU A 70 -11.89 -8.37 -5.86
CA GLU A 70 -12.71 -8.38 -4.63
C GLU A 70 -12.31 -7.26 -3.67
N ALA A 71 -11.01 -7.09 -3.43
CA ALA A 71 -10.44 -6.03 -2.62
C ALA A 71 -9.01 -5.72 -3.06
N SER A 72 -8.58 -4.48 -2.84
CA SER A 72 -7.18 -4.09 -3.08
C SER A 72 -6.27 -4.81 -2.08
N PRO A 73 -5.17 -5.44 -2.54
CA PRO A 73 -4.30 -6.22 -1.67
C PRO A 73 -3.57 -5.30 -0.69
N VAL A 74 -3.35 -5.78 0.53
CA VAL A 74 -2.55 -5.05 1.52
C VAL A 74 -1.11 -4.95 1.03
N LEU A 75 -0.57 -3.73 1.07
CA LEU A 75 0.83 -3.37 0.86
C LEU A 75 1.49 -3.07 2.21
N LYS A 76 2.70 -3.58 2.39
CA LYS A 76 3.56 -3.26 3.54
C LYS A 76 4.99 -3.06 3.07
N LEU A 77 5.39 -1.80 2.97
CA LEU A 77 6.77 -1.41 2.66
C LEU A 77 7.49 -0.97 3.93
N LYS A 78 8.82 -1.09 3.90
CA LYS A 78 9.68 -0.56 4.95
C LYS A 78 9.46 0.96 5.04
N ARG A 79 9.40 1.50 6.26
CA ARG A 79 9.12 2.91 6.56
C ARG A 79 7.71 3.40 6.22
N HIS A 80 6.79 2.48 5.96
CA HIS A 80 5.39 2.79 5.68
C HIS A 80 4.47 1.91 6.51
N PHE A 81 3.32 2.43 6.94
CA PHE A 81 2.30 1.60 7.58
C PHE A 81 1.60 0.70 6.54
N LYS A 82 0.98 -0.38 7.02
CA LYS A 82 0.18 -1.27 6.16
C LYS A 82 -0.97 -0.49 5.54
N SER A 83 -1.16 -0.62 4.23
CA SER A 83 -2.21 0.07 3.50
C SER A 83 -2.75 -0.82 2.39
N SER A 84 -4.08 -0.88 2.22
CA SER A 84 -4.73 -1.45 1.03
C SER A 84 -5.28 -0.37 0.11
N ALA A 85 -5.05 0.92 0.41
CA ALA A 85 -5.62 2.01 -0.35
C ALA A 85 -4.99 2.11 -1.74
N VAL A 86 -5.83 2.33 -2.76
CA VAL A 86 -5.42 2.74 -4.10
C VAL A 86 -5.84 4.19 -4.30
N LYS A 87 -4.87 5.09 -4.37
CA LYS A 87 -5.12 6.53 -4.51
C LYS A 87 -5.26 6.89 -5.98
N ASN A 88 -6.38 7.51 -6.34
CA ASN A 88 -6.53 8.13 -7.65
C ASN A 88 -5.66 9.39 -7.71
N VAL A 89 -4.78 9.47 -8.71
CA VAL A 89 -3.85 10.60 -8.90
C VAL A 89 -3.92 11.12 -10.34
N PRO A 90 -3.73 12.43 -10.57
CA PRO A 90 -3.86 13.02 -11.90
C PRO A 90 -2.67 12.74 -12.83
N SER A 91 -1.54 12.29 -12.30
CA SER A 91 -0.29 12.05 -13.03
C SER A 91 0.55 10.99 -12.32
N PHE A 92 1.54 10.45 -13.03
CA PHE A 92 2.57 9.60 -12.41
C PHE A 92 3.53 10.50 -11.61
N THR A 93 3.30 10.60 -10.30
CA THR A 93 4.08 11.44 -9.38
C THR A 93 4.25 10.70 -8.07
N ILE A 94 5.49 10.57 -7.62
CA ILE A 94 5.82 9.86 -6.39
C ILE A 94 5.71 10.84 -5.21
N THR A 95 4.78 10.55 -4.30
CA THR A 95 4.53 11.31 -3.06
C THR A 95 4.98 10.57 -1.81
N ASP A 96 5.54 9.36 -1.98
CA ASP A 96 6.04 8.49 -0.91
C ASP A 96 4.98 8.17 0.15
N SER A 97 3.78 7.80 -0.30
CA SER A 97 2.69 7.50 0.63
C SER A 97 2.61 6.04 1.09
N GLY A 98 3.49 5.18 0.57
CA GLY A 98 3.54 3.76 0.97
C GLY A 98 2.31 2.96 0.56
N SER A 99 1.56 3.44 -0.43
CA SER A 99 0.29 2.88 -0.88
C SER A 99 0.32 2.63 -2.39
N TRP A 100 -0.73 2.01 -2.92
CA TRP A 100 -0.92 1.93 -4.36
C TRP A 100 -1.43 3.28 -4.89
N ALA A 101 -1.08 3.60 -6.14
CA ALA A 101 -1.62 4.76 -6.83
C ALA A 101 -2.07 4.39 -8.25
N TYR A 102 -3.15 5.03 -8.70
CA TYR A 102 -3.77 4.83 -10.00
C TYR A 102 -3.87 6.17 -10.73
N VAL A 103 -3.27 6.27 -11.91
CA VAL A 103 -3.36 7.47 -12.74
C VAL A 103 -4.71 7.50 -13.45
N ASN A 104 -5.60 8.35 -12.97
CA ASN A 104 -7.01 8.35 -13.36
C ASN A 104 -7.42 9.54 -14.28
N ASN A 105 -6.45 10.37 -14.65
CA ASN A 105 -6.67 11.48 -15.59
C ASN A 105 -6.52 11.00 -17.03
N SER A 106 -7.60 10.97 -17.81
CA SER A 106 -7.63 10.53 -19.21
C SER A 106 -6.76 11.36 -20.15
N LYS A 107 -6.32 12.56 -19.75
CA LYS A 107 -5.40 13.40 -20.51
C LYS A 107 -3.92 13.12 -20.21
N SER A 108 -3.64 12.32 -19.18
CA SER A 108 -2.27 11.95 -18.82
C SER A 108 -1.73 10.91 -19.80
N PRO A 109 -0.44 11.00 -20.23
CA PRO A 109 0.18 9.92 -21.00
C PRO A 109 0.29 8.61 -20.19
N TYR A 110 0.13 8.68 -18.87
CA TYR A 110 0.14 7.53 -17.97
C TYR A 110 -1.25 7.07 -17.56
N PHE A 111 -2.34 7.54 -18.19
CA PHE A 111 -3.70 7.12 -17.85
C PHE A 111 -3.83 5.59 -17.83
N GLY A 112 -4.37 5.04 -16.75
CA GLY A 112 -4.48 3.60 -16.56
C GLY A 112 -3.31 2.95 -15.80
N LEU A 113 -2.22 3.67 -15.55
CA LEU A 113 -1.08 3.14 -14.80
C LEU A 113 -1.44 2.93 -13.33
N VAL A 114 -1.16 1.73 -12.82
CA VAL A 114 -1.04 1.45 -11.38
C VAL A 114 0.43 1.25 -11.02
N PHE A 115 0.84 1.93 -9.96
CA PHE A 115 2.22 1.91 -9.48
C PHE A 115 2.25 1.93 -7.94
N ILE A 116 3.44 1.66 -7.41
CA ILE A 116 3.72 1.76 -5.97
C ILE A 116 4.19 3.18 -5.68
N ASP A 117 3.42 3.92 -4.88
CA ASP A 117 3.76 5.29 -4.50
C ASP A 117 4.74 5.29 -3.31
N CYS A 118 6.02 5.05 -3.62
CA CYS A 118 7.10 4.98 -2.65
C CYS A 118 8.41 5.48 -3.29
N ALA A 119 9.12 6.37 -2.59
CA ALA A 119 10.41 6.92 -3.03
C ALA A 119 11.60 6.09 -2.55
N HIS A 120 11.37 4.98 -1.85
CA HIS A 120 12.41 4.11 -1.31
C HIS A 120 12.71 2.94 -2.26
N THR A 121 13.84 2.27 -2.01
CA THR A 121 14.26 1.08 -2.77
C THR A 121 13.81 -0.23 -2.12
N ASP A 122 13.78 -1.30 -2.93
CA ASP A 122 13.71 -2.69 -2.49
C ASP A 122 15.07 -3.18 -1.93
N GLU A 123 15.16 -4.44 -1.54
CA GLU A 123 16.40 -5.07 -1.05
C GLU A 123 17.50 -5.23 -2.11
N LYS A 124 17.22 -4.88 -3.36
CA LYS A 124 18.15 -4.93 -4.50
C LYS A 124 18.46 -3.54 -5.05
N ASP A 125 18.22 -2.50 -4.24
CA ASP A 125 18.46 -1.09 -4.59
C ASP A 125 17.67 -0.57 -5.80
N ARG A 126 16.50 -1.16 -6.10
CA ARG A 126 15.59 -0.69 -7.16
C ARG A 126 14.44 0.12 -6.55
N PHE A 127 14.07 1.24 -7.16
CA PHE A 127 12.96 2.04 -6.62
C PHE A 127 11.64 1.30 -6.75
N TRP A 128 10.83 1.33 -5.68
CA TRP A 128 9.50 0.70 -5.72
C TRP A 128 8.59 1.26 -6.82
N SER A 129 8.76 2.54 -7.16
CA SER A 129 8.01 3.21 -8.23
C SER A 129 8.36 2.74 -9.65
N GLU A 130 9.46 2.00 -9.83
CA GLU A 130 9.92 1.53 -11.14
C GLU A 130 9.31 0.18 -11.56
N PHE A 131 8.61 -0.50 -10.65
CA PHE A 131 7.90 -1.75 -10.94
C PHE A 131 6.54 -1.49 -11.57
#